data_AF-A0A3B8IB48-F1
#
_entry.id   AF-A0A3B8IB48-F1
#
_cell.length_a   1.000
_cell.length_b   1.000
_cell.length_c   1.000
_cell.angle_alpha   90.00
_cell.angle_beta   90.00
_cell.angle_gamma   90.00
#
_symmetry.space_group_name_H-M   'P 1'
#
loop_
_entity.id
_entity.type
_entity.pdbx_description
1 polymer ?
#
loop_
_entity_poly.entity_id
_entity_poly.type
_entity_poly.pdbx_seq_one_letter_code
_entity_poly.pdbx_strand_id
1 'polypeptide(L)'
;MAVAVSDPDEAPNPWTVVQGWRSQWRGGHTFMIVAHHIPTDRVLTLESNASYKMNGPGFRQLGSARDFGGNPPANWWENDKLFTWERIKSTYRYREQCWLKVKNLRWAGL
;
A
#
# COMPACT_ATOMS: atom_id res chain seq x y z
N MET A 1 -3.62 10.51 -14.47
CA MET A 1 -2.30 10.11 -15.01
C MET A 1 -1.35 9.85 -13.86
N ALA A 2 -0.39 8.94 -14.03
CA ALA A 2 0.61 8.61 -13.01
C ALA A 2 1.96 9.27 -13.31
N VAL A 3 2.84 9.33 -12.32
CA VAL A 3 4.25 9.75 -12.44
C VAL A 3 5.13 8.56 -12.12
N ALA A 4 6.05 8.21 -13.02
CA ALA A 4 7.02 7.15 -12.75
C ALA A 4 7.99 7.61 -11.67
N VAL A 5 8.36 6.69 -10.76
CA VAL A 5 9.39 6.93 -9.76
C VAL A 5 10.68 6.32 -10.26
N SER A 6 11.78 7.06 -10.23
CA SER A 6 13.08 6.59 -10.71
C SER A 6 13.77 5.64 -9.75
N ASP A 7 13.58 5.83 -8.44
CA ASP A 7 14.13 4.97 -7.41
C ASP A 7 13.02 4.07 -6.81
N PRO A 8 13.08 2.74 -7.02
CA PRO A 8 12.09 1.82 -6.46
C PRO A 8 12.14 1.70 -4.94
N ASP A 9 13.16 2.27 -4.27
CA ASP A 9 13.28 2.33 -2.81
C ASP A 9 12.81 3.65 -2.20
N GLU A 10 12.51 4.65 -3.04
CA GLU A 10 11.96 5.94 -2.60
C GLU A 10 10.69 5.71 -1.77
N ALA A 11 10.55 6.47 -0.68
CA ALA A 11 9.37 6.39 0.17
C ALA A 11 8.10 6.68 -0.63
N PRO A 12 7.02 5.89 -0.44
CA PRO A 12 5.85 6.01 -1.27
C PRO A 12 5.05 7.27 -0.92
N ASN A 13 4.75 8.09 -1.93
CA ASN A 13 3.74 9.15 -1.80
C ASN A 13 2.34 8.54 -1.66
N PRO A 14 1.36 9.30 -1.12
CA PRO A 14 -0.03 8.87 -1.13
C PRO A 14 -0.46 8.42 -2.53
N TRP A 15 -1.12 7.28 -2.60
CA TRP A 15 -1.53 6.61 -3.84
C TRP A 15 -0.37 6.21 -4.75
N THR A 16 0.59 5.48 -4.19
CA THR A 16 1.64 4.79 -4.96
C THR A 16 1.15 3.41 -5.39
N VAL A 17 1.26 3.08 -6.68
CA VAL A 17 1.13 1.69 -7.16
C VAL A 17 2.51 1.05 -7.12
N VAL A 18 2.58 -0.15 -6.55
CA VAL A 18 3.80 -0.95 -6.53
C VAL A 18 3.53 -2.26 -7.23
N GLN A 19 4.40 -2.59 -8.19
CA GLN A 19 4.54 -3.94 -8.71
C GLN A 19 5.81 -4.53 -8.10
N GLY A 20 5.67 -5.55 -7.26
CA GLY A 20 6.80 -6.18 -6.56
C GLY A 20 6.90 -7.68 -6.82
N TRP A 21 8.11 -8.21 -6.81
CA TRP A 21 8.40 -9.65 -6.88
C TRP A 21 9.35 -10.07 -5.76
N ARG A 22 9.10 -11.23 -5.15
CA ARG A 22 9.90 -11.76 -4.03
C ARG A 22 11.27 -12.27 -4.51
N SER A 23 11.30 -12.84 -5.71
CA SER A 23 12.50 -13.21 -6.45
C SER A 23 12.34 -12.77 -7.90
N GLN A 24 13.42 -12.73 -8.67
CA GLN A 24 13.39 -12.14 -10.00
C GLN A 24 12.27 -12.75 -10.86
N TRP A 25 11.24 -11.94 -11.15
CA TRP A 25 10.05 -12.29 -11.94
C TRP A 25 9.14 -13.40 -11.36
N ARG A 26 9.29 -13.76 -10.09
CA ARG A 26 8.46 -14.79 -9.42
C ARG A 26 7.85 -14.30 -8.11
N GLY A 27 6.69 -14.83 -7.78
CA GLY A 27 5.92 -14.38 -6.60
C GLY A 27 5.51 -12.92 -6.71
N GLY A 28 5.11 -12.50 -7.91
CA GLY A 28 4.72 -11.12 -8.20
C GLY A 28 3.43 -10.73 -7.48
N HIS A 29 3.33 -9.47 -7.07
CA HIS A 29 2.16 -8.89 -6.45
C HIS A 29 2.05 -7.42 -6.83
N THR A 30 0.87 -7.02 -7.31
CA THR A 30 0.51 -5.61 -7.51
C THR A 30 -0.33 -5.15 -6.33
N PHE A 31 0.03 -4.03 -5.71
CA PHE A 31 -0.73 -3.44 -4.63
C PHE A 31 -0.60 -1.92 -4.65
N MET A 32 -1.50 -1.23 -3.95
CA MET A 32 -1.47 0.23 -3.83
C MET A 32 -1.15 0.63 -2.39
N ILE A 33 -0.24 1.56 -2.19
CA ILE A 33 0.01 2.23 -0.92
C ILE A 33 -0.77 3.54 -0.93
N VAL A 34 -1.79 3.64 -0.09
CA VAL A 34 -2.63 4.84 -0.01
C VAL A 34 -2.05 5.90 0.93
N ALA A 35 -1.30 5.49 1.96
CA ALA A 35 -0.64 6.40 2.89
C ALA A 35 0.63 5.78 3.47
N HIS A 36 1.59 6.64 3.83
CA HIS A 36 2.82 6.29 4.55
C HIS A 36 2.94 7.20 5.77
N HIS A 37 3.00 6.58 6.95
CA HIS A 37 3.21 7.31 8.19
C HIS A 37 4.70 7.34 8.50
N ILE A 38 5.35 8.45 8.12
CA ILE A 38 6.81 8.64 8.20
C ILE A 38 7.38 8.29 9.59
N PRO A 39 6.80 8.73 10.72
CA PRO A 39 7.39 8.47 12.04
C PRO A 39 7.51 6.99 12.44
N THR A 40 6.61 6.13 11.94
CA THR A 40 6.63 4.68 12.26
C THR A 40 6.98 3.80 11.06
N ASP A 41 7.28 4.42 9.92
CA ASP A 41 7.49 3.80 8.61
C ASP A 41 6.31 2.94 8.11
N ARG A 42 5.16 2.95 8.77
CA ARG A 42 4.03 2.07 8.43
C ARG A 42 3.37 2.55 7.15
N VAL A 43 3.01 1.60 6.29
CA VAL A 43 2.29 1.87 5.05
C VAL A 43 0.90 1.26 5.10
N LEU A 44 -0.08 2.03 4.67
CA LEU A 44 -1.44 1.57 4.50
C LEU A 44 -1.62 1.05 3.08
N THR A 45 -1.76 -0.26 2.95
CA THR A 45 -1.84 -0.94 1.65
C THR A 45 -3.28 -1.32 1.33
N LEU A 46 -3.73 -1.00 0.12
CA LEU A 46 -4.92 -1.56 -0.49
C LEU A 46 -4.54 -2.81 -1.31
N GLU A 47 -5.21 -3.91 -1.00
CA GLU A 47 -5.11 -5.15 -1.76
C GLU A 47 -6.50 -5.82 -1.84
N SER A 48 -6.79 -6.49 -2.96
CA SER A 48 -7.95 -7.36 -3.07
C SER A 48 -7.47 -8.79 -2.80
N ASN A 49 -8.04 -9.43 -1.78
CA ASN A 49 -7.57 -10.74 -1.34
C ASN A 49 -8.63 -11.83 -1.57
N ALA A 50 -8.39 -12.69 -2.56
CA ALA A 50 -9.25 -13.82 -2.89
C ALA A 50 -9.28 -14.88 -1.77
N SER A 51 -8.17 -15.07 -1.04
CA SER A 51 -8.07 -16.03 0.06
C SER A 51 -9.00 -15.70 1.22
N TYR A 52 -9.31 -14.42 1.43
CA TYR A 52 -10.28 -13.97 2.44
C TYR A 52 -11.67 -13.68 1.86
N LYS A 53 -11.93 -14.11 0.60
CA LYS A 53 -13.22 -13.93 -0.08
C LYS A 53 -13.75 -12.49 -0.04
N MET A 54 -12.84 -11.52 -0.09
CA MET A 54 -13.22 -10.11 -0.01
C MET A 54 -13.96 -9.68 -1.27
N ASN A 55 -15.10 -9.00 -1.09
CA ASN A 55 -15.82 -8.35 -2.17
C ASN A 55 -15.32 -6.91 -2.33
N GLY A 56 -14.20 -6.76 -3.04
CA GLY A 56 -13.54 -5.48 -3.28
C GLY A 56 -12.28 -5.25 -2.44
N PRO A 57 -11.74 -4.02 -2.44
CA PRO A 57 -10.45 -3.72 -1.83
C PRO A 57 -10.54 -3.73 -0.30
N GLY A 58 -9.46 -4.20 0.32
CA GLY A 58 -9.24 -4.16 1.76
C GLY A 58 -8.00 -3.38 2.12
N PHE A 59 -8.02 -2.77 3.31
CA PHE A 59 -6.79 -2.37 3.97
C PHE A 59 -6.11 -3.62 4.52
N ARG A 60 -4.92 -3.91 4.01
CA ARG A 60 -4.10 -5.07 4.41
C ARG A 60 -4.07 -5.20 5.93
N GLN A 61 -4.41 -6.37 6.46
CA GLN A 61 -4.46 -6.69 7.90
C GLN A 61 -5.47 -5.90 8.75
N LEU A 62 -6.30 -5.02 8.17
CA LEU A 62 -7.31 -4.25 8.91
C LEU A 62 -8.75 -4.61 8.52
N GLY A 63 -9.01 -5.03 7.28
CA GLY A 63 -10.34 -5.45 6.83
C GLY A 63 -10.81 -4.74 5.55
N SER A 64 -12.10 -4.85 5.23
CA SER A 64 -12.66 -4.25 4.02
C SER A 64 -12.66 -2.74 4.10
N ALA A 65 -12.22 -2.04 3.05
CA ALA A 65 -12.25 -0.59 3.03
C ALA A 65 -13.69 -0.03 3.11
N ARG A 66 -14.68 -0.84 2.68
CA ARG A 66 -16.11 -0.50 2.75
C ARG A 66 -16.60 -0.34 4.19
N ASP A 67 -16.10 -1.19 5.10
CA ASP A 67 -16.51 -1.19 6.50
C ASP A 67 -16.06 0.09 7.22
N PHE A 68 -15.08 0.79 6.65
CA PHE A 68 -14.59 2.09 7.12
C PHE A 68 -15.09 3.27 6.29
N GLY A 69 -16.06 3.08 5.38
CA GLY A 69 -16.54 4.13 4.48
C GLY A 69 -15.47 4.68 3.53
N GLY A 70 -14.39 3.92 3.30
CA GLY A 70 -13.22 4.37 2.57
C GLY A 70 -12.29 5.30 3.34
N ASN A 71 -12.52 5.52 4.64
CA ASN A 71 -11.55 6.20 5.49
C ASN A 71 -10.63 5.18 6.16
N PRO A 72 -9.33 5.45 6.30
CA PRO A 72 -8.49 4.60 7.10
C PRO A 72 -8.92 4.65 8.58
N PRO A 73 -8.75 3.56 9.36
CA PRO A 73 -8.96 3.61 10.81
C PRO A 73 -8.09 4.70 11.45
N ALA A 74 -8.60 5.37 12.48
CA ALA A 74 -7.81 6.32 13.25
C ALA A 74 -6.56 5.63 13.82
N ASN A 75 -5.41 6.32 13.78
CA ASN A 75 -4.13 5.82 14.27
C ASN A 75 -3.73 4.45 13.72
N TRP A 76 -4.12 4.11 12.49
CA TRP A 76 -3.79 2.82 11.86
C TRP A 76 -2.30 2.46 11.96
N TRP A 77 -1.42 3.46 11.97
CA TRP A 77 0.03 3.30 12.10
C TRP A 77 0.52 2.73 13.43
N GLU A 78 -0.36 2.64 14.44
CA GLU A 78 -0.09 1.96 15.73
C GLU A 78 -0.29 0.44 15.63
N ASN A 79 -0.92 -0.05 14.55
CA ASN A 79 -1.13 -1.47 14.34
C ASN A 79 0.15 -2.16 13.84
N ASP A 80 0.72 -3.02 14.68
CA ASP A 80 1.99 -3.71 14.44
C ASP A 80 1.96 -4.70 13.26
N LYS A 81 0.78 -5.18 12.88
CA LYS A 81 0.56 -6.11 11.76
C LYS A 81 0.74 -5.45 10.41
N LEU A 82 0.55 -4.12 10.32
CA LEU A 82 0.76 -3.38 9.09
C LEU A 82 2.21 -3.46 8.66
N PHE A 83 2.48 -3.47 7.37
CA PHE A 83 3.86 -3.51 6.92
C PHE A 83 4.48 -2.13 7.05
N THR A 84 5.77 -2.09 7.36
CA THR A 84 6.58 -0.89 7.14
C THR A 84 7.02 -0.82 5.68
N TRP A 85 7.43 0.35 5.19
CA TRP A 85 8.04 0.44 3.87
C TRP A 85 9.30 -0.42 3.79
N GLU A 86 10.11 -0.43 4.85
CA GLU A 86 11.28 -1.32 4.94
C GLU A 86 10.89 -2.81 4.82
N ARG A 87 9.76 -3.21 5.41
CA ARG A 87 9.25 -4.58 5.27
C ARG A 87 8.77 -4.87 3.84
N ILE A 88 8.17 -3.90 3.15
CA ILE A 88 7.82 -4.03 1.73
C ILE A 88 9.08 -4.24 0.89
N LYS A 89 10.11 -3.42 1.11
CA LYS A 89 11.39 -3.52 0.39
C LYS A 89 12.10 -4.86 0.60
N SER A 90 12.12 -5.36 1.83
CA SER A 90 12.72 -6.68 2.11
C SER A 90 11.88 -7.85 1.58
N THR A 91 10.55 -7.73 1.58
CA THR A 91 9.64 -8.80 1.10
C THR A 91 9.68 -8.94 -0.42
N TYR A 92 9.65 -7.83 -1.15
CA TYR A 92 9.50 -7.83 -2.60
C TYR A 92 10.77 -7.35 -3.30
N ARG A 93 11.94 -7.96 -3.11
CA ARG A 93 13.27 -7.43 -3.52
C ARG A 93 13.38 -6.76 -4.90
N TYR A 94 12.57 -7.15 -5.86
CA TYR A 94 12.48 -6.50 -7.17
C TYR A 94 11.18 -5.72 -7.23
N ARG A 95 11.23 -4.39 -7.40
CA ARG A 95 10.03 -3.52 -7.42
C ARG A 95 10.15 -2.49 -8.51
N GLU A 96 8.99 -2.07 -8.97
CA GLU A 96 8.77 -0.84 -9.71
C GLU A 96 7.60 -0.10 -9.07
N GLN A 97 7.62 1.23 -9.09
CA GLN A 97 6.56 2.03 -8.51
C GLN A 97 6.21 3.29 -9.32
N CYS A 98 4.96 3.73 -9.22
CA CYS A 98 4.48 4.98 -9.78
C CYS A 98 3.49 5.68 -8.84
N TRP A 99 3.49 7.01 -8.85
CA TRP A 99 2.56 7.82 -8.06
C TRP A 99 1.33 8.18 -8.89
N LEU A 100 0.16 7.84 -8.40
CA LEU A 100 -1.09 8.21 -9.04
C LEU A 100 -1.44 9.66 -8.71
N LYS A 101 -1.81 10.44 -9.72
CA LYS A 101 -2.43 11.75 -9.50
C LYS A 101 -3.90 11.55 -9.12
N VAL A 102 -4.17 11.45 -7.82
CA VAL A 102 -5.52 11.28 -7.27
C VAL A 102 -6.07 12.61 -6.78
N LYS A 103 -7.31 12.93 -7.19
CA LYS A 103 -7.97 14.21 -6.82
C LYS A 103 -8.52 14.23 -5.40
N ASN A 104 -8.98 13.08 -4.92
CA ASN A 104 -9.58 12.94 -3.59
C ASN A 104 -8.71 12.01 -2.74
N LEU A 105 -8.02 12.58 -1.77
CA LEU A 105 -7.04 11.88 -0.94
C LEU A 105 -7.64 11.36 0.38
N ARG A 106 -8.97 11.34 0.55
CA ARG A 106 -9.60 10.94 1.83
C ARG A 106 -9.17 9.55 2.33
N TRP A 107 -8.88 8.61 1.43
CA TRP A 107 -8.41 7.25 1.79
C TRP A 107 -6.98 7.25 2.34
N ALA A 108 -6.23 8.33 2.10
CA ALA A 108 -4.92 8.59 2.69
C ALA A 108 -5.03 9.35 4.03
N GLY A 109 -6.24 9.74 4.46
CA GLY A 109 -6.45 10.59 5.64
C GLY A 109 -6.13 12.07 5.40
N LEU A 110 -6.15 12.53 4.14
CA LEU A 110 -5.85 13.90 3.70
C LEU A 110 -7.06 14.56 3.03
#